data_AF-A0A3E0QN07-F1
#
_entry.id   AF-A0A3E0QN07-F1
#
_cell.length_a   1.000
_cell.length_b   1.000
_cell.length_c   1.000
_cell.angle_alpha   90.00
_cell.angle_beta   90.00
_cell.angle_gamma   90.00
#
_symmetry.space_group_name_H-M   'P 1'
#
loop_
_entity.id
_entity.type
_entity.pdbx_description
1 polymer ?
#
loop_
_entity_poly.entity_id
_entity_poly.type
_entity_poly.pdbx_seq_one_letter_code
_entity_poly.pdbx_strand_id
1 'polypeptide(L)'
;MKLYRIHKSNIDKKGRGLYATKDIKAGTKIIDYVGKLITKKQTEESDKYDNSKPIYLFTINKKYDLDGDFPWNTAGLINHSCDNNCDYDGKGLKIWVKAIRDIKKGEEFTCDYGFGFDENYKQFPCKCKSKNCCGYIVRAESRWRINKKFAMSNKKKLIKNSLQK
;
A
#
# COMPACT_ATOMS: atom_id res chain seq x y z
N MET A 1 -23.45 1.89 -7.58
CA MET A 1 -22.30 2.06 -8.51
C MET A 1 -21.00 1.74 -7.76
N LYS A 2 -20.10 0.94 -8.34
CA LYS A 2 -18.77 0.69 -7.74
C LYS A 2 -17.97 1.99 -7.66
N LEU A 3 -17.18 2.16 -6.60
CA LEU A 3 -16.30 3.33 -6.39
C LEU A 3 -15.08 3.36 -7.31
N TYR A 4 -14.80 2.23 -7.97
CA TYR A 4 -13.63 2.04 -8.83
C TYR A 4 -13.98 1.45 -10.19
N ARG A 5 -13.08 1.67 -11.13
CA ARG A 5 -12.95 0.94 -12.39
C ARG A 5 -11.49 0.50 -12.57
N ILE A 6 -11.28 -0.61 -13.28
CA ILE A 6 -9.94 -1.08 -13.64
C ILE A 6 -9.50 -0.34 -14.91
N HIS A 7 -8.26 0.15 -14.93
CA HIS A 7 -7.67 0.79 -16.10
C HIS A 7 -6.16 0.55 -16.13
N LYS A 8 -5.50 0.80 -17.28
CA LYS A 8 -4.03 0.79 -17.37
C LYS A 8 -3.44 1.84 -16.43
N SER A 9 -2.43 1.46 -15.64
CA SER A 9 -1.78 2.34 -14.66
C SER A 9 -0.85 3.36 -15.32
N ASN A 10 -0.75 4.56 -14.74
CA ASN A 10 0.18 5.60 -15.17
C ASN A 10 1.56 5.49 -14.48
N ILE A 11 1.68 4.69 -13.42
CA ILE A 11 2.90 4.53 -12.62
C ILE A 11 3.97 3.79 -13.45
N ASP A 12 3.71 2.55 -13.85
CA ASP A 12 4.67 1.74 -14.60
C ASP A 12 4.33 1.57 -16.10
N LYS A 13 3.14 2.03 -16.54
CA LYS A 13 2.59 1.88 -17.90
C LYS A 13 2.55 0.42 -18.42
N LYS A 14 2.75 -0.56 -17.54
CA LYS A 14 2.80 -1.99 -17.86
C LYS A 14 1.72 -2.77 -17.10
N GLY A 15 1.32 -2.27 -15.93
CA GLY A 15 0.27 -2.85 -15.09
C GLY A 15 -1.09 -2.19 -15.22
N ARG A 16 -2.00 -2.64 -14.35
CA ARG A 16 -3.33 -2.09 -14.14
C ARG A 16 -3.38 -1.35 -12.82
N GLY A 17 -4.38 -0.49 -12.66
CA GLY A 17 -4.68 0.25 -11.44
C GLY A 17 -6.18 0.34 -11.23
N LEU A 18 -6.58 0.72 -10.01
CA LEU A 18 -7.96 1.07 -9.69
C LEU A 18 -8.12 2.59 -9.73
N TYR A 19 -9.17 3.06 -10.41
CA TYR A 19 -9.42 4.47 -10.60
C TYR A 19 -10.80 4.87 -10.09
N ALA A 20 -10.88 6.04 -9.43
CA ALA A 20 -12.13 6.58 -8.90
C ALA A 20 -13.16 6.80 -10.01
N THR A 21 -14.39 6.31 -9.81
CA THR A 21 -15.51 6.51 -10.75
C THR A 21 -16.32 7.78 -10.48
N LYS A 22 -16.13 8.38 -9.30
CA LYS A 22 -16.74 9.62 -8.81
C LYS A 22 -15.83 10.29 -7.79
N ASP A 23 -16.18 11.49 -7.35
CA ASP A 23 -15.52 12.12 -6.21
C ASP A 23 -15.79 11.31 -4.92
N ILE A 24 -14.75 11.12 -4.12
CA ILE A 24 -14.73 10.29 -2.90
C ILE A 24 -14.18 11.13 -1.76
N LYS A 25 -14.86 11.13 -0.61
CA LYS A 25 -14.44 11.86 0.58
C LYS A 25 -13.40 11.09 1.39
N ALA A 26 -12.51 11.81 2.06
CA ALA A 26 -11.59 11.22 3.03
C ALA A 26 -12.34 10.34 4.05
N GLY A 27 -11.73 9.24 4.47
CA GLY A 27 -12.33 8.24 5.36
C GLY A 27 -13.23 7.21 4.68
N THR A 28 -13.61 7.41 3.40
CA THR A 28 -14.45 6.44 2.68
C THR A 28 -13.72 5.10 2.52
N LYS A 29 -14.35 4.02 2.97
CA LYS A 29 -13.92 2.65 2.65
C LYS A 29 -14.19 2.35 1.16
N ILE A 30 -13.15 1.97 0.43
CA ILE A 30 -13.18 1.80 -1.03
C ILE A 30 -13.44 0.34 -1.41
N ILE A 31 -12.63 -0.58 -0.90
CA ILE A 31 -12.65 -1.99 -1.26
C ILE A 31 -12.02 -2.83 -0.14
N ASP A 32 -12.53 -4.04 0.08
CA ASP A 32 -11.89 -5.01 0.97
C ASP A 32 -10.66 -5.62 0.27
N TYR A 33 -9.57 -5.78 1.04
CA TYR A 33 -8.42 -6.57 0.62
C TYR A 33 -8.64 -8.00 1.10
N VAL A 34 -8.88 -8.90 0.14
CA VAL A 34 -9.31 -10.27 0.42
C VAL A 34 -8.24 -11.27 0.05
N GLY A 35 -8.23 -12.41 0.72
CA GLY A 35 -7.16 -13.39 0.58
C GLY A 35 -7.39 -14.62 1.42
N LYS A 36 -6.36 -15.49 1.48
CA LYS A 36 -6.35 -16.64 2.38
C LYS A 36 -5.48 -16.33 3.60
N LEU A 37 -5.98 -16.66 4.78
CA LEU A 37 -5.18 -16.60 6.00
C LEU A 37 -4.22 -17.78 6.01
N ILE A 38 -2.93 -17.51 6.18
CA ILE A 38 -1.87 -18.49 6.27
C ILE A 38 -1.06 -18.24 7.55
N THR A 39 -0.40 -19.26 8.05
CA THR A 39 0.50 -19.12 9.20
C THR A 39 1.82 -18.48 8.80
N LYS A 40 2.49 -17.82 9.76
CA LYS A 40 3.84 -17.27 9.55
C LYS A 40 4.83 -18.32 9.02
N LYS A 41 4.76 -19.54 9.55
CA LYS A 41 5.58 -20.67 9.10
C LYS A 41 5.37 -20.97 7.60
N GLN A 42 4.12 -20.97 7.14
CA GLN A 42 3.83 -21.17 5.71
C GLN A 42 4.36 -20.04 4.83
N THR A 43 4.44 -18.82 5.36
CA THR A 43 5.09 -17.69 4.67
C THR A 43 6.60 -17.90 4.58
N GLU A 44 7.24 -18.24 5.71
CA GLU A 44 8.70 -18.37 5.82
C GLU A 44 9.28 -19.56 5.04
N GLU A 45 8.53 -20.66 4.92
CA GLU A 45 8.98 -21.89 4.24
C GLU A 45 8.63 -21.92 2.75
N SER A 46 7.96 -20.90 2.21
CA SER A 46 7.46 -20.92 0.82
C SER A 46 8.22 -19.98 -0.11
N ASP A 47 8.77 -20.54 -1.18
CA ASP A 47 9.38 -19.79 -2.30
C ASP A 47 8.40 -18.83 -2.99
N LYS A 48 7.09 -18.94 -2.74
CA LYS A 48 6.09 -18.02 -3.29
C LYS A 48 6.35 -16.58 -2.87
N TYR A 49 6.86 -16.37 -1.65
CA TYR A 49 6.98 -15.04 -1.04
C TYR A 49 8.40 -14.48 -1.10
N ASP A 50 9.23 -15.03 -1.98
CA ASP A 50 10.55 -14.51 -2.26
C ASP A 50 10.49 -13.08 -2.85
N ASN A 51 11.48 -12.25 -2.50
CA ASN A 51 11.52 -10.84 -2.89
C ASN A 51 11.67 -10.60 -4.39
N SER A 52 12.08 -11.60 -5.17
CA SER A 52 12.12 -11.52 -6.64
C SER A 52 10.73 -11.57 -7.28
N LYS A 53 9.68 -11.92 -6.52
CA LYS A 53 8.30 -12.06 -6.99
C LYS A 53 7.42 -10.92 -6.46
N PRO A 54 6.27 -10.63 -7.11
CA PRO A 54 5.28 -9.72 -6.55
C PRO A 54 4.77 -10.20 -5.17
N ILE A 55 4.81 -9.31 -4.18
CA ILE A 55 4.42 -9.63 -2.80
C ILE A 55 3.04 -9.05 -2.50
N TYR A 56 2.10 -9.91 -2.14
CA TYR A 56 0.70 -9.56 -1.79
C TYR A 56 0.33 -9.95 -0.35
N LEU A 57 1.31 -9.91 0.55
CA LEU A 57 1.16 -10.31 1.95
C LEU A 57 0.85 -9.15 2.88
N PHE A 58 -0.10 -9.37 3.79
CA PHE A 58 -0.33 -8.53 4.96
C PHE A 58 -0.08 -9.30 6.24
N THR A 59 0.75 -8.77 7.13
CA THR A 59 0.84 -9.29 8.50
C THR A 59 -0.40 -8.89 9.29
N ILE A 60 -1.17 -9.90 9.70
CA ILE A 60 -2.39 -9.70 10.48
C ILE A 60 -2.07 -9.69 11.98
N ASN A 61 -1.26 -10.66 12.44
CA ASN A 61 -0.78 -10.75 13.81
C ASN A 61 0.48 -11.63 13.89
N LYS A 62 0.92 -11.96 15.11
CA LYS A 62 2.11 -12.79 15.35
C LYS A 62 2.02 -14.21 14.79
N LYS A 63 0.81 -14.72 14.50
CA LYS A 63 0.57 -16.09 14.03
C LYS A 63 0.23 -16.16 12.55
N TYR A 64 -0.43 -15.14 12.02
CA TYR A 64 -1.05 -15.19 10.70
C TYR A 64 -0.67 -14.03 9.79
N ASP A 65 -0.51 -14.38 8.51
CA ASP A 65 -0.49 -13.48 7.37
C ASP A 65 -1.75 -13.68 6.51
N LEU A 66 -2.11 -12.65 5.75
CA LEU A 66 -3.13 -12.70 4.71
C LEU A 66 -2.44 -12.68 3.34
N ASP A 67 -2.54 -13.77 2.62
CA ASP A 67 -2.09 -13.91 1.23
C ASP A 67 -3.18 -13.40 0.28
N GLY A 68 -2.89 -12.28 -0.37
CA GLY A 68 -3.79 -11.63 -1.32
C GLY A 68 -3.50 -11.95 -2.79
N ASP A 69 -2.57 -12.85 -3.11
CA ASP A 69 -2.18 -13.18 -4.49
C ASP A 69 -3.21 -14.11 -5.15
N PHE A 70 -4.41 -13.57 -5.38
CA PHE A 70 -5.53 -14.30 -5.95
C PHE A 70 -6.32 -13.46 -6.95
N PRO A 71 -6.84 -14.04 -8.05
CA PRO A 71 -7.59 -13.29 -9.07
C PRO A 71 -8.85 -12.57 -8.55
N TRP A 72 -9.45 -13.06 -7.48
CA TRP A 72 -10.62 -12.44 -6.86
C TRP A 72 -10.26 -11.25 -5.95
N ASN A 73 -8.99 -11.05 -5.60
CA ASN A 73 -8.53 -9.89 -4.84
C ASN A 73 -8.29 -8.68 -5.76
N THR A 74 -9.37 -8.00 -6.13
CA THR A 74 -9.27 -6.80 -6.98
C THR A 74 -8.45 -5.68 -6.32
N ALA A 75 -8.39 -5.63 -4.98
CA ALA A 75 -7.59 -4.65 -4.25
C ALA A 75 -6.07 -4.82 -4.47
N GLY A 76 -5.62 -6.01 -4.88
CA GLY A 76 -4.22 -6.27 -5.27
C GLY A 76 -3.77 -5.50 -6.51
N LEU A 77 -4.69 -4.86 -7.26
CA LEU A 77 -4.34 -3.98 -8.38
C LEU A 77 -3.97 -2.55 -7.95
N ILE A 78 -4.06 -2.22 -6.66
CA ILE A 78 -3.70 -0.88 -6.15
C ILE A 78 -2.18 -0.76 -6.11
N ASN A 79 -1.68 0.29 -6.78
CA ASN A 79 -0.24 0.51 -6.92
C ASN A 79 0.37 1.27 -5.75
N HIS A 80 1.68 1.15 -5.59
CA HIS A 80 2.42 1.93 -4.62
C HIS A 80 2.58 3.40 -5.04
N SER A 81 2.42 4.32 -4.09
CA SER A 81 2.91 5.69 -4.21
C SER A 81 3.59 6.15 -2.92
N CYS A 82 4.70 6.88 -3.06
CA CYS A 82 5.30 7.59 -1.93
C CYS A 82 4.43 8.78 -1.47
N ASP A 83 3.49 9.23 -2.29
CA ASP A 83 2.52 10.26 -1.98
C ASP A 83 1.12 9.70 -2.28
N ASN A 84 0.73 8.73 -1.46
CA ASN A 84 -0.47 7.93 -1.63
C ASN A 84 -1.74 8.69 -1.23
N ASN A 85 -2.88 8.29 -1.81
CA ASN A 85 -4.19 8.87 -1.52
C ASN A 85 -5.14 7.92 -0.77
N CYS A 86 -4.73 6.66 -0.63
CA CYS A 86 -5.40 5.65 0.16
C CYS A 86 -4.44 5.02 1.17
N ASP A 87 -4.99 4.40 2.21
CA ASP A 87 -4.24 3.63 3.19
C ASP A 87 -4.98 2.34 3.52
N TYR A 88 -4.24 1.37 4.05
CA TYR A 88 -4.81 0.13 4.56
C TYR A 88 -5.29 0.35 5.99
N ASP A 89 -6.49 -0.15 6.27
CA ASP A 89 -7.09 -0.17 7.60
C ASP A 89 -7.63 -1.58 7.87
N GLY A 90 -7.94 -1.88 9.11
CA GLY A 90 -8.35 -3.23 9.47
C GLY A 90 -8.98 -3.33 10.84
N LYS A 91 -9.74 -4.41 11.01
CA LYS A 91 -10.30 -4.82 12.31
C LYS A 91 -10.35 -6.33 12.37
N GLY A 92 -9.74 -6.90 13.42
CA GLY A 92 -9.59 -8.35 13.55
C GLY A 92 -8.78 -8.93 12.39
N LEU A 93 -9.38 -9.84 11.63
CA LEU A 93 -8.73 -10.52 10.49
C LEU A 93 -9.06 -9.88 9.13
N LYS A 94 -9.76 -8.73 9.12
CA LYS A 94 -10.21 -8.06 7.89
C LYS A 94 -9.36 -6.83 7.61
N ILE A 95 -8.94 -6.69 6.35
CA ILE A 95 -8.23 -5.52 5.83
C ILE A 95 -9.07 -4.87 4.73
N TRP A 96 -9.10 -3.55 4.70
CA TRP A 96 -9.71 -2.79 3.60
C TRP A 96 -8.88 -1.55 3.27
N VAL A 97 -9.11 -1.02 2.09
CA VAL A 97 -8.52 0.23 1.63
C VAL A 97 -9.48 1.37 1.91
N LYS A 98 -9.00 2.46 2.52
CA LYS A 98 -9.75 3.70 2.75
C LYS A 98 -9.06 4.90 2.13
N ALA A 99 -9.83 5.91 1.73
CA ALA A 99 -9.30 7.20 1.32
C ALA A 99 -8.72 7.97 2.53
N ILE A 100 -7.54 8.58 2.39
CA ILE A 100 -6.94 9.43 3.45
C ILE A 100 -7.01 10.93 3.14
N ARG A 101 -7.49 11.27 1.93
CA ARG A 101 -7.87 12.62 1.50
C ARG A 101 -9.08 12.52 0.58
N ASP A 102 -9.65 13.66 0.20
CA ASP A 102 -10.60 13.70 -0.90
C ASP A 102 -9.92 13.26 -2.20
N ILE A 103 -10.60 12.41 -2.98
CA ILE A 103 -10.13 11.86 -4.24
C ILE A 103 -11.13 12.25 -5.34
N LYS A 104 -10.63 12.86 -6.40
CA LYS A 104 -11.42 13.28 -7.56
C LYS A 104 -11.70 12.11 -8.50
N LYS A 105 -12.84 12.17 -9.18
CA LYS A 105 -13.17 11.26 -10.27
C LYS A 105 -11.99 11.16 -11.24
N GLY A 106 -11.58 9.93 -11.58
CA GLY A 106 -10.50 9.66 -12.51
C GLY A 106 -9.10 9.61 -11.89
N GLU A 107 -8.91 9.91 -10.60
CA GLU A 107 -7.63 9.66 -9.93
C GLU A 107 -7.38 8.15 -9.72
N GLU A 108 -6.12 7.73 -9.83
CA GLU A 108 -5.68 6.37 -9.49
C GLU A 108 -5.59 6.23 -7.96
N PHE A 109 -6.15 5.15 -7.42
CA PHE A 109 -5.94 4.76 -6.02
C PHE A 109 -4.53 4.19 -5.85
N THR A 110 -3.84 4.72 -4.86
CA THR A 110 -2.48 4.29 -4.51
C THR A 110 -2.34 4.20 -3.00
N CYS A 111 -1.53 3.25 -2.54
CA CYS A 111 -1.22 3.04 -1.13
C CYS A 111 0.30 3.09 -0.88
N ASP A 112 0.70 3.30 0.37
CA ASP A 112 2.02 2.86 0.80
C ASP A 112 1.96 1.34 1.02
N TYR A 113 2.88 0.57 0.44
CA TYR A 113 2.90 -0.89 0.60
C TYR A 113 3.45 -1.32 1.96
N GLY A 114 4.07 -0.41 2.72
CA GLY A 114 4.49 -0.71 4.08
C GLY A 114 5.75 -1.57 4.17
N PHE A 115 6.50 -1.73 3.07
CA PHE A 115 7.71 -2.55 3.05
C PHE A 115 8.76 -2.03 4.04
N GLY A 116 9.43 -2.98 4.69
CA GLY A 116 10.48 -2.71 5.67
C GLY A 116 11.69 -2.00 5.06
N PHE A 117 12.51 -1.43 5.94
CA PHE A 117 13.87 -1.02 5.58
C PHE A 117 14.83 -2.07 6.14
N ASP A 118 15.12 -3.08 5.33
CA ASP A 118 16.09 -4.15 5.58
C ASP A 118 17.21 -4.10 4.55
N GLU A 119 18.13 -5.07 4.54
CA GLU A 119 19.23 -5.14 3.57
C GLU A 119 18.77 -5.30 2.10
N ASN A 120 17.56 -5.81 1.89
CA ASN A 120 16.97 -6.11 0.60
C ASN A 120 16.11 -4.98 0.03
N TYR A 121 15.94 -3.86 0.74
CA TYR A 121 15.09 -2.74 0.30
C TYR A 121 15.41 -2.24 -1.12
N LYS A 122 16.67 -2.35 -1.56
CA LYS A 122 17.13 -1.93 -2.90
C LYS A 122 16.56 -2.78 -4.03
N GLN A 123 16.06 -3.99 -3.74
CA GLN A 123 15.39 -4.86 -4.70
C GLN A 123 14.04 -4.28 -5.17
N PHE A 124 13.49 -3.29 -4.45
CA PHE A 124 12.17 -2.71 -4.72
C PHE A 124 12.26 -1.24 -5.19
N PRO A 125 12.73 -0.95 -6.42
CA PRO A 125 12.75 0.41 -6.94
C PRO A 125 11.33 0.96 -7.13
N CYS A 126 11.11 2.19 -6.66
CA CYS A 126 9.80 2.83 -6.75
C CYS A 126 9.61 3.57 -8.08
N LYS A 127 8.48 3.29 -8.75
CA LYS A 127 8.10 3.90 -10.05
C LYS A 127 6.93 4.88 -9.94
N CYS A 128 6.58 5.34 -8.73
CA CYS A 128 5.39 6.17 -8.50
C CYS A 128 5.42 7.56 -9.15
N LYS A 129 6.62 8.06 -9.51
CA LYS A 129 6.84 9.39 -10.13
C LYS A 129 6.37 10.59 -9.30
N SER A 130 5.96 10.40 -8.04
CA SER A 130 5.65 11.52 -7.16
C SER A 130 6.89 12.41 -6.97
N LYS A 131 6.68 13.73 -6.86
CA LYS A 131 7.73 14.70 -6.48
C LYS A 131 8.38 14.36 -5.13
N ASN A 132 7.63 13.68 -4.25
CA ASN A 132 8.08 13.22 -2.94
C ASN A 132 8.51 11.74 -2.92
N CYS A 133 8.86 11.17 -4.08
CA CYS A 133 9.41 9.82 -4.15
C CYS A 133 10.78 9.73 -3.45
N CYS A 134 11.00 8.65 -2.69
CA CYS A 134 12.29 8.36 -2.06
C CYS A 134 13.18 7.41 -2.89
N GLY A 135 12.69 6.92 -4.04
CA GLY A 135 13.42 6.05 -4.97
C GLY A 135 13.17 4.56 -4.77
N TYR A 136 12.72 4.13 -3.60
CA TYR A 136 12.45 2.73 -3.26
C TYR A 136 11.08 2.56 -2.60
N ILE A 137 10.49 1.37 -2.70
CA ILE A 137 9.25 1.03 -2.01
C ILE A 137 9.62 0.71 -0.56
N VAL A 138 9.52 1.74 0.29
CA VAL A 138 9.78 1.66 1.72
C VAL A 138 8.72 2.47 2.46
N ARG A 139 8.23 1.90 3.57
CA ARG A 139 7.21 2.54 4.42
C ARG A 139 7.60 3.95 4.81
N ALA A 140 6.63 4.85 4.83
CA ALA A 140 6.80 6.28 5.11
C ALA A 140 7.72 6.57 6.30
N GLU A 141 7.57 5.83 7.40
CA GLU A 141 8.30 6.01 8.65
C GLU A 141 9.80 5.78 8.50
N SER A 142 10.25 5.07 7.45
CA SER A 142 11.65 4.70 7.23
C SER A 142 12.32 5.48 6.09
N ARG A 143 11.58 6.30 5.32
CA ARG A 143 12.13 7.02 4.14
C ARG A 143 13.21 8.04 4.48
N TRP A 144 13.23 8.55 5.70
CA TRP A 144 14.31 9.43 6.20
C TRP A 144 15.69 8.75 6.23
N ARG A 145 15.73 7.41 6.33
CA ARG A 145 16.95 6.62 6.27
C ARG A 145 17.56 6.58 4.87
N ILE A 146 16.73 6.76 3.84
CA ILE A 146 17.16 6.87 2.45
C ILE A 146 17.57 8.31 2.12
N ASN A 147 16.77 9.31 2.54
CA ASN A 147 17.07 10.71 2.30
C ASN A 147 16.60 11.59 3.46
N LYS A 148 17.52 12.38 4.02
CA LYS A 148 17.27 13.27 5.18
C LYS A 148 16.15 14.28 4.95
N LYS A 149 15.80 14.65 3.70
CA LYS A 149 14.67 15.55 3.41
C LYS A 149 13.34 15.07 3.99
N PHE A 150 13.19 13.76 4.19
CA PHE A 150 11.98 13.15 4.77
C PHE A 150 11.96 13.17 6.31
N ALA A 151 13.06 13.54 6.99
CA ALA A 151 13.13 13.58 8.45
C ALA A 151 12.12 14.60 9.05
N MET A 152 11.93 15.75 8.40
CA MET A 152 10.97 16.77 8.85
C MET A 152 9.51 16.33 8.67
N SER A 153 9.20 15.61 7.60
CA SER A 153 7.86 15.06 7.35
C SER A 153 7.47 14.04 8.42
N ASN A 154 8.42 13.20 8.85
CA ASN A 154 8.21 12.25 9.95
C ASN A 154 7.92 12.94 11.27
N LYS A 155 8.63 14.03 11.59
CA LYS A 155 8.37 14.81 12.81
C LYS A 155 6.94 15.36 12.81
N LYS A 156 6.46 15.91 11.69
CA LYS A 156 5.07 16.38 11.56
C LYS A 156 4.03 15.26 11.66
N LYS A 157 4.28 14.08 11.06
CA LYS A 157 3.37 12.92 11.15
C LYS A 157 3.26 12.39 12.57
N LEU A 158 4.39 12.26 13.29
CA LEU A 158 4.42 11.84 14.70
C LEU A 158 3.62 12.80 15.59
N ILE A 159 3.80 14.11 15.41
CA ILE A 159 3.04 15.14 16.16
C ILE A 159 1.53 15.04 15.86
N LYS A 160 1.15 14.81 14.61
CA LYS A 160 -0.27 14.71 14.23
C LYS A 160 -0.94 13.46 14.83
N ASN A 161 -0.23 12.33 14.87
CA ASN A 161 -0.72 11.10 15.47
C ASN A 161 -0.82 11.17 17.02
N SER A 162 0.03 11.96 17.68
CA SER A 162 -0.08 12.18 19.14
C SER A 162 -1.25 13.10 19.52
N LEU A 163 -1.72 13.95 18.61
CA LEU A 163 -2.86 14.86 18.83
C LEU A 163 -4.23 14.24 18.51
N GLN A 164 -4.25 13.01 17.98
CA GLN A 164 -5.48 12.26 17.66
C GLN A 164 -5.72 11.07 18.61
N LYS A 165 -4.93 10.96 19.68
CA LYS A 165 -5.13 10.01 20.78
C LYS A 165 -5.79 10.68 21.96
#